data_AF-A0A0L1KF79-F1
#
_entry.id   AF-A0A0L1KF79-F1
#
_cell.length_a   1.000
_cell.length_b   1.000
_cell.length_c   1.000
_cell.angle_alpha   90.00
_cell.angle_beta   90.00
_cell.angle_gamma   90.00
#
_symmetry.space_group_name_H-M   'P 1'
#
loop_
_entity.id
_entity.type
_entity.pdbx_description
1 polymer ?
#
loop_
_entity_poly.entity_id
_entity_poly.type
_entity_poly.pdbx_seq_one_letter_code
_entity_poly.pdbx_strand_id
1 'polypeptide(L)'
;MAKISQLALVAEPDGSETIPMVKDGQTRRGAIGSLVGAVAAPHVAAAQMARDQAADLVLPQNVFVDVPLATAEEAVAQGAAFKIVDSPSGLVKVYRRTAAGSNELYQETTTAALGSDSGGQMVKSKRDHPDAVRLSAEALFRRTLNARELGVLPDAADNTDPMQGSMGYAATNGLRLQIPAGETIVRSLTIPKYLQMSGDTKRVSKIIHKAGETGAMLSMPPGPVIDLRISDLYIWGNDEGAATEHGLYLHARPDGAGINGGLWSSVLDNVNFRKFGGKSIWLRGDASPDVADCPHQFLTLRDVSVFRARSAASRCLSVTGKVGQVYFEGACQFDCLDAETLPYLGTNVCMSREFTNGDAADGGSPVSDLSPYSIRFKATVQNAALAILLDRGDFEIDGSYFENLYGGVHAQFGADATVTNNRFANAAANGGAGFGVKNTSASLRRGGNIFVGGVDKRYVASNPVRDVVVSADSGASGTAGNTTGTMLQIGDNGSGGIDIKGMSLILLNGKATPNTITNIISTHSSGSSFTLRVTGGFVRFSSGGNIAMPSSQLLPAGSTITFVLSDSYWMPVGIVQP
;
A
#
# COMPACT_ATOMS: atom_id res chain seq x y z
N MET A 1 32.77 41.44 31.09
CA MET A 1 31.57 41.62 30.24
C MET A 1 30.47 40.73 30.80
N ALA A 2 29.33 41.30 31.20
CA ALA A 2 28.16 40.50 31.60
C ALA A 2 27.68 39.70 30.39
N LYS A 3 27.31 38.43 30.59
CA LYS A 3 26.75 37.59 29.52
C LYS A 3 25.35 38.11 29.18
N ILE A 4 24.98 38.08 27.90
CA ILE A 4 23.65 38.52 27.40
C ILE A 4 22.49 37.83 28.15
N SER A 5 22.73 36.62 28.68
CA SER A 5 21.80 35.85 29.50
C SER A 5 21.54 36.41 30.90
N GLN A 6 22.22 37.49 31.30
CA GLN A 6 22.07 38.14 32.61
C GLN A 6 21.31 39.47 32.53
N LEU A 7 20.84 39.85 31.33
CA LEU A 7 19.97 41.02 31.18
C LEU A 7 18.54 40.64 31.61
N ALA A 8 17.91 41.50 32.39
CA ALA A 8 16.51 41.33 32.78
C ALA A 8 15.62 41.30 31.52
N LEU A 9 14.64 40.39 31.51
CA LEU A 9 13.57 40.39 30.50
C LEU A 9 12.89 41.77 30.53
N VAL A 10 12.96 42.49 29.42
CA VAL A 10 12.32 43.80 29.26
C VAL A 10 10.80 43.60 29.32
N ALA A 11 10.08 44.54 29.94
CA ALA A 11 8.62 44.59 29.92
C ALA A 11 8.10 44.62 28.46
N GLU A 12 6.83 44.29 28.26
CA GLU A 12 6.23 44.26 26.91
C GLU A 12 6.58 45.52 26.11
N PRO A 13 6.96 45.37 24.82
CA PRO A 13 7.36 46.51 24.01
C PRO A 13 6.24 47.56 23.93
N ASP A 14 6.55 48.81 24.25
CA ASP A 14 5.61 49.94 24.24
C ASP A 14 5.78 50.85 23.01
N GLY A 15 6.72 50.50 22.11
CA GLY A 15 7.01 51.24 20.88
C GLY A 15 8.01 52.38 21.06
N SER A 16 8.49 52.63 22.29
CA SER A 16 9.56 53.60 22.57
C SER A 16 10.97 53.03 22.41
N GLU A 17 11.10 51.75 22.05
CA GLU A 17 12.38 51.08 21.94
C GLU A 17 13.24 51.74 20.86
N THR A 18 14.55 51.79 21.13
CA THR A 18 15.53 52.32 20.19
C THR A 18 16.47 51.21 19.74
N ILE A 19 16.70 51.10 18.42
CA ILE A 19 17.72 50.19 17.89
C ILE A 19 19.01 50.97 17.68
N PRO A 20 20.15 50.48 18.19
CA PRO A 20 21.45 50.99 17.81
C PRO A 20 21.76 50.54 16.37
N MET A 21 21.90 51.49 15.46
CA MET A 21 22.33 51.27 14.08
C MET A 21 23.75 51.81 13.92
N VAL A 22 24.66 50.97 13.43
CA VAL A 22 26.03 51.39 13.11
C VAL A 22 26.14 51.62 11.62
N LYS A 23 26.44 52.84 11.20
CA LYS A 23 26.73 53.20 9.81
C LYS A 23 28.00 54.05 9.79
N ASP A 24 28.95 53.69 8.92
CA ASP A 24 30.23 54.39 8.76
C ASP A 24 31.02 54.54 10.06
N GLY A 25 30.98 53.51 10.91
CA GLY A 25 31.66 53.50 12.23
C GLY A 25 30.99 54.37 13.30
N GLN A 26 29.89 55.05 13.01
CA GLN A 26 29.11 55.82 13.99
C GLN A 26 27.87 55.03 14.43
N THR A 27 27.68 54.91 15.74
CA THR A 27 26.46 54.33 16.33
C THR A 27 25.41 55.43 16.51
N ARG A 28 24.27 55.29 15.84
CA ARG A 28 23.08 56.15 16.03
C ARG A 28 21.97 55.33 16.67
N ARG A 29 21.12 55.96 17.48
CA ARG A 29 19.91 55.32 18.03
C ARG A 29 18.69 55.92 17.35
N GLY A 30 17.89 55.08 16.69
CA GLY A 30 16.61 55.47 16.08
C GLY A 30 15.46 54.80 16.82
N ALA A 31 14.34 55.50 17.00
CA ALA A 31 13.12 54.91 17.53
C ALA A 31 12.60 53.82 16.54
N ILE A 32 12.29 52.64 17.06
CA ILE A 32 11.72 51.53 16.28
C ILE A 32 10.41 51.98 15.62
N GLY A 33 9.56 52.69 16.37
CA GLY A 33 8.24 53.09 15.90
C GLY A 33 8.25 53.88 14.58
N SER A 34 9.24 54.76 14.37
CA SER A 34 9.32 55.55 13.13
C SER A 34 9.87 54.75 11.96
N LEU A 35 10.79 53.80 12.20
CA LEU A 35 11.29 52.90 11.16
C LEU A 35 10.24 51.87 10.74
N VAL A 36 9.58 51.23 11.71
CA VAL A 36 8.50 50.29 11.46
C VAL A 36 7.33 50.99 10.81
N GLY A 37 6.96 52.20 11.25
CA GLY A 37 5.96 53.04 10.61
C GLY A 37 6.30 53.33 9.15
N ALA A 38 7.54 53.74 8.85
CA ALA A 38 7.97 54.04 7.47
C ALA A 38 8.00 52.81 6.56
N VAL A 39 8.39 51.64 7.08
CA VAL A 39 8.46 50.38 6.32
C VAL A 39 7.07 49.75 6.16
N ALA A 40 6.23 49.79 7.20
CA ALA A 40 4.91 49.17 7.18
C ALA A 40 3.84 50.04 6.52
N ALA A 41 3.97 51.37 6.53
CA ALA A 41 2.95 52.27 5.96
C ALA A 41 2.57 51.95 4.51
N PRO A 42 3.50 51.66 3.57
CA PRO A 42 3.12 51.27 2.21
C PRO A 42 2.31 49.97 2.16
N HIS A 43 2.63 49.00 3.02
CA HIS A 43 1.94 47.72 3.08
C HIS A 43 0.57 47.82 3.74
N VAL A 44 0.44 48.65 4.79
CA VAL A 44 -0.85 48.94 5.43
C VAL A 44 -1.75 49.72 4.46
N ALA A 45 -1.20 50.70 3.74
CA ALA A 45 -1.94 51.42 2.70
C ALA A 45 -2.39 50.48 1.57
N ALA A 46 -1.53 49.57 1.11
CA ALA A 46 -1.89 48.56 0.10
C ALA A 46 -2.96 47.58 0.61
N ALA A 47 -2.88 47.15 1.87
CA ALA A 47 -3.88 46.27 2.49
C ALA A 47 -5.22 46.99 2.71
N GLN A 48 -5.20 48.27 3.08
CA GLN A 48 -6.39 49.12 3.18
C GLN A 48 -7.02 49.34 1.80
N MET A 49 -6.22 49.64 0.77
CA MET A 49 -6.72 49.72 -0.61
C MET A 49 -7.33 48.39 -1.08
N ALA A 50 -6.71 47.25 -0.78
CA ALA A 50 -7.25 45.93 -1.14
C ALA A 50 -8.54 45.61 -0.35
N ARG A 51 -8.61 45.99 0.94
CA ARG A 51 -9.82 45.85 1.77
C ARG A 51 -10.94 46.74 1.28
N ASP A 52 -10.64 47.97 0.91
CA ASP A 52 -11.61 48.93 0.39
C ASP A 52 -12.09 48.51 -1.01
N GLN A 53 -11.21 47.95 -1.85
CA GLN A 53 -11.59 47.29 -3.12
C GLN A 53 -12.48 46.05 -2.89
N ALA A 54 -12.23 45.28 -1.83
CA ALA A 54 -13.06 44.13 -1.47
C ALA A 54 -14.39 44.55 -0.81
N ALA A 55 -14.44 45.68 -0.11
CA ALA A 55 -15.68 46.27 0.42
C ALA A 55 -16.51 46.97 -0.67
N ASP A 56 -15.87 47.41 -1.76
CA ASP A 56 -16.51 47.92 -2.98
C ASP A 56 -16.91 46.81 -3.97
N LEU A 57 -16.95 45.53 -3.53
CA LEU A 57 -17.81 44.50 -4.12
C LEU A 57 -19.29 44.84 -3.87
N VAL A 58 -19.69 46.04 -4.29
CA VAL A 58 -21.08 46.40 -4.55
C VAL A 58 -21.54 45.39 -5.60
N LEU A 59 -22.41 44.46 -5.22
CA LEU A 59 -23.24 43.74 -6.18
C LEU A 59 -23.99 44.83 -6.95
N PRO A 60 -23.61 45.14 -8.21
CA PRO A 60 -24.24 46.23 -8.91
C PRO A 60 -25.68 45.82 -9.13
N GLN A 61 -26.60 46.64 -8.66
CA GLN A 61 -28.04 46.39 -8.80
C GLN A 61 -28.47 46.49 -10.28
N ASN A 62 -27.63 47.09 -11.13
CA ASN A 62 -27.89 47.32 -12.53
C ASN A 62 -26.84 46.61 -13.40
N VAL A 63 -27.27 45.60 -14.16
CA VAL A 63 -26.48 44.88 -15.14
C VAL A 63 -27.09 45.12 -16.51
N PHE A 64 -26.29 45.64 -17.43
CA PHE A 64 -26.65 45.89 -18.82
C PHE A 64 -25.88 44.94 -19.72
N VAL A 65 -26.53 44.41 -20.75
CA VAL A 65 -25.93 43.44 -21.68
C VAL A 65 -26.00 44.01 -23.09
N ASP A 66 -24.83 44.17 -23.74
CA ASP A 66 -24.67 44.72 -25.09
C ASP A 66 -25.25 46.12 -25.28
N VAL A 67 -25.21 46.92 -24.21
CA VAL A 67 -25.72 48.30 -24.19
C VAL A 67 -24.55 49.30 -24.24
N PRO A 68 -24.61 50.35 -25.07
CA PRO A 68 -23.62 51.42 -25.06
C PRO A 68 -23.52 52.11 -23.69
N LEU A 69 -22.32 52.50 -23.28
CA LEU A 69 -22.08 53.14 -21.97
C LEU A 69 -23.00 54.33 -21.70
N ALA A 70 -23.21 55.20 -22.69
CA ALA A 70 -24.09 56.36 -22.56
C ALA A 70 -25.54 55.98 -22.19
N THR A 71 -26.07 54.87 -22.73
CA THR A 71 -27.42 54.40 -22.43
C THR A 71 -27.51 53.79 -21.03
N ALA A 72 -26.49 53.04 -20.60
CA ALA A 72 -26.42 52.54 -19.23
C ALA A 72 -26.30 53.68 -18.21
N GLU A 73 -25.57 54.74 -18.57
CA GLU A 73 -25.39 55.94 -17.74
C GLU A 73 -26.67 56.74 -17.49
N GLU A 74 -27.59 56.77 -18.45
CA GLU A 74 -28.90 57.42 -18.30
C GLU A 74 -29.83 56.65 -17.35
N ALA A 75 -29.68 55.33 -17.30
CA ALA A 75 -30.50 54.44 -16.48
C ALA A 75 -29.99 54.29 -15.03
N VAL A 76 -28.84 54.86 -14.69
CA VAL A 76 -28.18 54.67 -13.39
C VAL A 76 -28.01 56.01 -12.67
N ALA A 77 -28.49 56.07 -11.41
CA ALA A 77 -28.34 57.25 -10.57
C ALA A 77 -26.86 57.56 -10.27
N GLN A 78 -26.52 58.85 -10.15
CA GLN A 78 -25.18 59.30 -9.76
C GLN A 78 -24.74 58.65 -8.44
N GLY A 79 -23.49 58.16 -8.41
CA GLY A 79 -22.90 57.49 -7.25
C GLY A 79 -23.10 55.98 -7.23
N ALA A 80 -24.03 55.43 -8.01
CA ALA A 80 -24.28 53.99 -8.08
C ALA A 80 -23.27 53.26 -8.97
N ALA A 81 -23.00 52.00 -8.64
CA ALA A 81 -22.20 51.10 -9.47
C ALA A 81 -23.09 50.30 -10.43
N PHE A 82 -22.61 50.07 -11.65
CA PHE A 82 -23.30 49.26 -12.65
C PHE A 82 -22.31 48.46 -13.51
N LYS A 83 -22.82 47.39 -14.13
CA LYS A 83 -22.03 46.52 -15.02
C LYS A 83 -22.53 46.61 -16.45
N ILE A 84 -21.60 46.63 -17.39
CA ILE A 84 -21.87 46.40 -18.81
C ILE A 84 -21.18 45.10 -19.21
N VAL A 85 -21.96 44.13 -19.66
CA VAL A 85 -21.51 42.89 -20.25
C VAL A 85 -21.47 43.09 -21.76
N ASP A 86 -20.28 42.98 -22.34
CA ASP A 86 -20.08 42.90 -23.80
C ASP A 86 -20.07 41.41 -24.15
N SER A 87 -21.22 40.87 -24.57
CA SER A 87 -21.38 39.45 -24.87
C SER A 87 -20.45 38.97 -26.00
N PRO A 88 -20.23 39.75 -27.10
CA PRO A 88 -19.26 39.40 -28.14
C PRO A 88 -17.82 39.17 -27.62
N SER A 89 -17.32 40.01 -26.71
CA SER A 89 -15.98 39.82 -26.12
C SER A 89 -15.99 38.98 -24.84
N GLY A 90 -17.18 38.79 -24.25
CA GLY A 90 -17.43 38.22 -22.93
C GLY A 90 -16.72 38.95 -21.79
N LEU A 91 -16.34 40.21 -22.00
CA LEU A 91 -15.81 41.10 -20.97
C LEU A 91 -16.94 41.79 -20.22
N VAL A 92 -16.73 41.99 -18.93
CA VAL A 92 -17.64 42.79 -18.09
C VAL A 92 -16.86 43.95 -17.53
N LYS A 93 -17.35 45.16 -17.78
CA LYS A 93 -16.77 46.38 -17.23
C LYS A 93 -17.66 46.91 -16.14
N VAL A 94 -17.04 47.25 -15.01
CA VAL A 94 -17.75 47.76 -13.84
C VAL A 94 -17.46 49.24 -13.72
N TYR A 95 -18.52 50.03 -13.67
CA TYR A 95 -18.47 51.47 -13.67
C TYR A 95 -19.08 52.04 -12.39
N ARG A 96 -18.60 53.22 -11.98
CA ARG A 96 -19.28 54.07 -11.01
C ARG A 96 -19.79 55.33 -11.71
N ARG A 97 -21.09 55.58 -11.60
CA ARG A 97 -21.72 56.77 -12.20
C ARG A 97 -21.26 58.03 -11.47
N THR A 98 -20.85 59.04 -12.24
CA THR A 98 -20.45 60.37 -11.75
C THR A 98 -21.28 61.48 -12.40
N ALA A 99 -21.11 62.73 -11.96
CA ALA A 99 -21.81 63.86 -12.58
C ALA A 99 -21.38 64.12 -14.05
N ALA A 100 -20.18 63.69 -14.44
CA ALA A 100 -19.59 63.98 -15.75
C ALA A 100 -19.63 62.78 -16.73
N GLY A 101 -20.22 61.65 -16.34
CA GLY A 101 -20.03 60.38 -17.04
C GLY A 101 -19.92 59.22 -16.06
N SER A 102 -19.04 58.26 -16.34
CA SER A 102 -18.71 57.17 -15.42
C SER A 102 -17.23 56.90 -15.40
N ASN A 103 -16.74 56.51 -14.23
CA ASN A 103 -15.38 56.03 -14.08
C ASN A 103 -15.39 54.50 -14.11
N GLU A 104 -14.58 53.90 -14.98
CA GLU A 104 -14.33 52.45 -14.95
C GLU A 104 -13.59 52.13 -13.65
N LEU A 105 -14.15 51.22 -12.84
CA LEU A 105 -13.54 50.77 -11.59
C LEU A 105 -12.60 49.60 -11.85
N TYR A 106 -13.12 48.59 -12.54
CA TYR A 106 -12.38 47.38 -12.91
C TYR A 106 -13.08 46.67 -14.07
N GLN A 107 -12.36 45.72 -14.64
CA GLN A 107 -12.84 44.81 -15.67
C GLN A 107 -12.71 43.37 -15.16
N GLU A 108 -13.72 42.55 -15.43
CA GLU A 108 -13.74 41.12 -15.16
C GLU A 108 -14.07 40.37 -16.47
N THR A 109 -13.73 39.08 -16.53
CA THR A 109 -14.00 38.21 -17.68
C THR A 109 -15.12 37.25 -17.29
N THR A 110 -16.13 37.07 -18.14
CA THR A 110 -17.13 36.02 -17.95
C THR A 110 -16.50 34.63 -18.06
N THR A 111 -17.12 33.61 -17.48
CA THR A 111 -16.66 32.22 -17.62
C THR A 111 -16.54 31.79 -19.10
N ALA A 112 -17.42 32.30 -19.97
CA ALA A 112 -17.37 32.05 -21.41
C ALA A 112 -16.14 32.70 -22.08
N ALA A 113 -15.74 33.89 -21.65
CA ALA A 113 -14.57 34.59 -22.19
C ALA A 113 -13.22 34.09 -21.66
N LEU A 114 -13.18 33.22 -20.64
CA LEU A 114 -11.92 32.62 -20.18
C LEU A 114 -11.19 31.84 -21.29
N GLY A 115 -11.92 31.32 -22.29
CA GLY A 115 -11.34 30.67 -23.47
C GLY A 115 -10.98 31.61 -24.63
N SER A 116 -11.23 32.93 -24.50
CA SER A 116 -10.90 33.91 -25.53
C SER A 116 -9.48 34.49 -25.37
N ASP A 117 -8.96 35.12 -26.42
CA ASP A 117 -7.69 35.86 -26.37
C ASP A 117 -7.67 36.91 -25.25
N SER A 118 -8.80 37.58 -25.03
CA SER A 118 -8.97 38.59 -23.98
C SER A 118 -8.92 37.98 -22.58
N GLY A 119 -9.57 36.82 -22.38
CA GLY A 119 -9.49 36.06 -21.12
C GLY A 119 -8.07 35.55 -20.84
N GLY A 120 -7.39 35.01 -21.85
CA GLY A 120 -6.00 34.55 -21.74
C GLY A 120 -5.02 35.67 -21.35
N GLN A 121 -5.21 36.88 -21.88
CA GLN A 121 -4.40 38.05 -21.51
C GLN A 121 -4.60 38.47 -20.06
N MET A 122 -5.82 38.41 -19.52
CA MET A 122 -6.11 38.79 -18.14
C MET A 122 -5.50 37.83 -17.11
N VAL A 123 -5.39 36.53 -17.44
CA VAL A 123 -4.80 35.52 -16.55
C VAL A 123 -3.27 35.41 -16.71
N LYS A 124 -2.66 36.24 -17.56
CA LYS A 124 -1.22 36.19 -17.92
C LYS A 124 -0.77 34.79 -18.39
N SER A 125 -1.66 34.00 -18.98
CA SER A 125 -1.24 32.74 -19.61
C SER A 125 -0.42 33.10 -20.84
N LYS A 126 0.79 32.54 -20.97
CA LYS A 126 1.56 32.64 -22.20
C LYS A 126 0.65 32.27 -23.38
N ARG A 127 0.79 33.05 -24.46
CA ARG A 127 -0.05 33.17 -25.66
C ARG A 127 -0.44 31.87 -26.38
N ASP A 128 0.04 30.71 -25.95
CA ASP A 128 0.02 29.51 -26.76
C ASP A 128 -1.12 28.53 -26.40
N HIS A 129 -1.83 28.70 -25.26
CA HIS A 129 -2.91 27.78 -24.85
C HIS A 129 -4.05 28.42 -24.00
N PRO A 130 -4.89 29.32 -24.55
CA PRO A 130 -6.05 29.89 -23.82
C PRO A 130 -7.04 28.82 -23.32
N ASP A 131 -7.19 27.70 -24.04
CA ASP A 131 -8.02 26.56 -23.59
C ASP A 131 -7.51 25.90 -22.30
N ALA A 132 -6.19 25.89 -22.07
CA ALA A 132 -5.60 25.27 -20.89
C ALA A 132 -6.00 26.00 -19.60
N VAL A 133 -6.24 27.31 -19.65
CA VAL A 133 -6.68 28.10 -18.49
C VAL A 133 -8.14 27.81 -18.13
N ARG A 134 -9.02 27.77 -19.14
CA ARG A 134 -10.44 27.41 -18.93
C ARG A 134 -10.57 25.99 -18.38
N LEU A 135 -9.83 25.04 -18.96
CA LEU A 135 -9.80 23.65 -18.50
C LEU A 135 -9.23 23.54 -17.09
N SER A 136 -8.16 24.28 -16.76
CA SER A 136 -7.60 24.33 -15.39
C SER A 136 -8.63 24.86 -14.38
N ALA A 137 -9.39 25.90 -14.73
CA ALA A 137 -10.41 26.47 -13.85
C ALA A 137 -11.59 25.50 -13.65
N GLU A 138 -12.13 24.91 -14.72
CA GLU A 138 -13.22 23.93 -14.62
C GLU A 138 -12.80 22.66 -13.85
N ALA A 139 -11.57 22.16 -14.06
CA ALA A 139 -11.03 21.01 -13.34
C ALA A 139 -10.86 21.29 -11.85
N LEU A 140 -10.39 22.49 -11.47
CA LEU A 140 -10.30 22.93 -10.08
C LEU A 140 -11.68 22.98 -9.39
N PHE A 141 -12.71 23.45 -10.09
CA PHE A 141 -14.08 23.44 -9.56
C PHE A 141 -14.63 22.02 -9.39
N ARG A 142 -14.35 21.12 -10.34
CA ARG A 142 -14.81 19.71 -10.30
C ARG A 142 -13.95 18.80 -9.45
N ARG A 143 -12.79 19.28 -8.96
CA ARG A 143 -11.74 18.48 -8.31
C ARG A 143 -11.27 17.28 -9.15
N THR A 144 -11.48 17.33 -10.47
CA THR A 144 -11.25 16.22 -11.41
C THR A 144 -10.67 16.76 -12.71
N LEU A 145 -9.64 16.11 -13.22
CA LEU A 145 -8.98 16.42 -14.49
C LEU A 145 -9.18 15.25 -15.45
N ASN A 146 -9.77 15.48 -16.62
CA ASN A 146 -9.81 14.44 -17.64
C ASN A 146 -8.48 14.42 -18.41
N ALA A 147 -7.82 13.26 -18.48
CA ALA A 147 -6.52 13.15 -19.13
C ALA A 147 -6.54 13.59 -20.62
N ARG A 148 -7.70 13.50 -21.30
CA ARG A 148 -7.88 13.99 -22.68
C ARG A 148 -7.63 15.49 -22.82
N GLU A 149 -7.90 16.27 -21.77
CA GLU A 149 -7.69 17.72 -21.74
C GLU A 149 -6.21 18.10 -21.86
N LEU A 150 -5.31 17.17 -21.53
CA LEU A 150 -3.86 17.31 -21.64
C LEU A 150 -3.26 16.41 -22.73
N GLY A 151 -4.09 15.98 -23.70
CA GLY A 151 -3.62 15.28 -24.89
C GLY A 151 -3.45 13.77 -24.74
N VAL A 152 -3.96 13.15 -23.68
CA VAL A 152 -4.03 11.68 -23.60
C VAL A 152 -5.17 11.17 -24.48
N LEU A 153 -4.83 10.54 -25.60
CA LEU A 153 -5.79 10.02 -26.55
C LEU A 153 -5.93 8.50 -26.41
N PRO A 154 -7.16 7.94 -26.52
CA PRO A 154 -7.39 6.49 -26.49
C PRO A 154 -7.11 5.87 -27.87
N ASP A 155 -5.86 5.91 -28.31
CA ASP A 155 -5.41 5.45 -29.61
C ASP A 155 -4.13 4.59 -29.52
N ALA A 156 -3.63 4.19 -30.68
CA ALA A 156 -2.40 3.40 -30.79
C ALA A 156 -1.11 4.24 -30.62
N ALA A 157 -1.22 5.55 -30.40
CA ALA A 157 -0.05 6.40 -30.24
C ALA A 157 0.55 6.24 -28.84
N ASP A 158 1.84 6.57 -28.73
CA ASP A 158 2.53 6.59 -27.45
C ASP A 158 2.11 7.83 -26.66
N ASN A 159 1.38 7.60 -25.58
CA ASN A 159 0.82 8.64 -24.71
C ASN A 159 1.64 8.83 -23.42
N THR A 160 2.90 8.36 -23.36
CA THR A 160 3.73 8.47 -22.14
C THR A 160 3.86 9.90 -21.63
N ASP A 161 4.29 10.84 -22.47
CA ASP A 161 4.53 12.22 -22.07
C ASP A 161 3.25 12.95 -21.62
N PRO A 162 2.13 12.93 -22.40
CA PRO A 162 0.90 13.57 -21.95
C PRO A 162 0.32 12.89 -20.69
N MET A 163 0.46 11.56 -20.54
CA MET A 163 0.01 10.86 -19.33
C MET A 163 0.85 11.26 -18.10
N GLN A 164 2.18 11.29 -18.23
CA GLN A 164 3.08 11.70 -17.16
C GLN A 164 2.83 13.15 -16.74
N GLY A 165 2.59 14.04 -17.71
CA GLY A 165 2.20 15.43 -17.47
C GLY A 165 0.88 15.53 -16.72
N SER A 166 -0.11 14.72 -17.10
CA SER A 166 -1.42 14.68 -16.45
C SER A 166 -1.35 14.19 -15.00
N MET A 167 -0.58 13.13 -14.74
CA MET A 167 -0.35 12.61 -13.39
C MET A 167 0.32 13.67 -12.50
N GLY A 168 1.36 14.33 -13.03
CA GLY A 168 2.07 15.40 -12.31
C GLY A 168 1.15 16.58 -11.99
N TYR A 169 0.42 17.08 -12.99
CA TYR A 169 -0.50 18.20 -12.80
C TYR A 169 -1.61 17.87 -11.80
N ALA A 170 -2.24 16.70 -11.91
CA ALA A 170 -3.29 16.29 -10.99
C ALA A 170 -2.78 16.19 -9.54
N ALA A 171 -1.62 15.56 -9.34
CA ALA A 171 -0.99 15.43 -8.02
C ALA A 171 -0.61 16.79 -7.40
N THR A 172 0.01 17.69 -8.18
CA THR A 172 0.39 19.03 -7.69
C THR A 172 -0.81 19.87 -7.29
N ASN A 173 -1.95 19.72 -7.97
CA ASN A 173 -3.15 20.52 -7.75
C ASN A 173 -4.20 19.83 -6.87
N GLY A 174 -3.91 18.63 -6.34
CA GLY A 174 -4.86 17.87 -5.50
C GLY A 174 -6.15 17.49 -6.24
N LEU A 175 -6.02 17.15 -7.53
CA LEU A 175 -7.12 16.73 -8.41
C LEU A 175 -7.12 15.21 -8.58
N ARG A 176 -8.30 14.66 -8.85
CA ARG A 176 -8.44 13.29 -9.35
C ARG A 176 -8.22 13.25 -10.86
N LEU A 177 -7.26 12.45 -11.32
CA LEU A 177 -7.03 12.20 -12.73
C LEU A 177 -8.02 11.14 -13.26
N GLN A 178 -8.86 11.52 -14.20
CA GLN A 178 -9.78 10.62 -14.88
C GLN A 178 -9.14 10.09 -16.18
N ILE A 179 -8.97 8.78 -16.26
CA ILE A 179 -8.45 8.07 -17.44
C ILE A 179 -9.61 7.78 -18.39
N PRO A 180 -9.57 8.28 -19.62
CA PRO A 180 -10.69 8.13 -20.55
C PRO A 180 -10.97 6.67 -20.87
N ALA A 181 -12.23 6.36 -21.20
CA ALA A 181 -12.56 5.12 -21.87
C ALA A 181 -11.75 4.92 -23.17
N GLY A 182 -11.28 3.70 -23.37
CA GLY A 182 -10.46 3.26 -24.48
C GLY A 182 -9.10 2.72 -24.03
N GLU A 183 -8.22 2.52 -25.00
CA GLU A 183 -6.88 1.98 -24.78
C GLU A 183 -5.85 3.11 -24.89
N THR A 184 -5.03 3.28 -23.87
CA THR A 184 -3.98 4.29 -23.83
C THR A 184 -2.63 3.60 -23.69
N ILE A 185 -1.82 3.68 -24.74
CA ILE A 185 -0.51 3.03 -24.77
C ILE A 185 0.54 3.93 -24.12
N VAL A 186 1.33 3.38 -23.20
CA VAL A 186 2.43 4.09 -22.52
C VAL A 186 3.62 3.16 -22.35
N ARG A 187 4.83 3.71 -22.32
CA ARG A 187 6.06 3.07 -21.84
C ARG A 187 6.08 3.04 -20.30
N SER A 188 7.12 3.56 -19.68
CA SER A 188 7.21 3.72 -18.22
C SER A 188 6.67 5.07 -17.75
N LEU A 189 5.92 5.04 -16.64
CA LEU A 189 5.44 6.20 -15.91
C LEU A 189 5.98 6.17 -14.47
N THR A 190 6.21 7.36 -13.93
CA THR A 190 6.60 7.58 -12.54
C THR A 190 5.42 8.15 -11.77
N ILE A 191 5.03 7.47 -10.70
CA ILE A 191 3.91 7.84 -9.84
C ILE A 191 4.32 8.98 -8.92
N PRO A 192 3.70 10.17 -9.01
CA PRO A 192 3.93 11.25 -8.05
C PRO A 192 3.23 10.98 -6.72
N LYS A 193 3.65 11.70 -5.68
CA LYS A 193 2.99 11.70 -4.37
C LYS A 193 1.56 12.23 -4.51
N TYR A 194 0.63 11.73 -3.71
CA TYR A 194 -0.77 12.17 -3.68
C TYR A 194 -1.56 11.96 -4.98
N LEU A 195 -1.07 11.12 -5.89
CA LEU A 195 -1.81 10.82 -7.11
C LEU A 195 -3.12 10.10 -6.77
N GLN A 196 -4.23 10.67 -7.22
CA GLN A 196 -5.52 10.00 -7.28
C GLN A 196 -5.89 9.82 -8.74
N MET A 197 -6.02 8.57 -9.19
CA MET A 197 -6.30 8.22 -10.58
C MET A 197 -7.46 7.22 -10.64
N SER A 198 -8.43 7.48 -11.51
CA SER A 198 -9.57 6.59 -11.74
C SER A 198 -9.85 6.44 -13.23
N GLY A 199 -10.22 5.24 -13.68
CA GLY A 199 -10.86 5.07 -14.99
C GLY A 199 -12.34 5.40 -14.95
N ASP A 200 -12.99 5.42 -16.12
CA ASP A 200 -14.46 5.57 -16.21
C ASP A 200 -15.14 4.33 -15.61
N THR A 201 -14.65 3.15 -15.98
CA THR A 201 -14.88 1.89 -15.28
C THR A 201 -13.73 0.93 -15.58
N LYS A 202 -13.55 -0.07 -14.72
CA LYS A 202 -12.59 -1.16 -14.97
C LYS A 202 -12.91 -2.01 -16.20
N ARG A 203 -13.94 -1.70 -17.01
CA ARG A 203 -14.29 -2.43 -18.24
C ARG A 203 -13.83 -1.72 -19.51
N VAL A 204 -13.60 -0.41 -19.43
CA VAL A 204 -13.44 0.45 -20.62
C VAL A 204 -12.13 1.22 -20.62
N SER A 205 -11.61 1.65 -19.47
CA SER A 205 -10.35 2.39 -19.39
C SER A 205 -9.19 1.41 -19.23
N LYS A 206 -8.31 1.33 -20.23
CA LYS A 206 -7.12 0.50 -20.20
C LYS A 206 -5.88 1.33 -20.41
N ILE A 207 -4.89 1.16 -19.53
CA ILE A 207 -3.54 1.63 -19.76
C ILE A 207 -2.72 0.41 -20.17
N ILE A 208 -2.13 0.46 -21.36
CA ILE A 208 -1.42 -0.66 -21.98
C ILE A 208 0.06 -0.30 -22.03
N HIS A 209 0.91 -1.18 -21.53
CA HIS A 209 2.35 -1.03 -21.67
C HIS A 209 2.72 -1.11 -23.16
N LYS A 210 3.67 -0.34 -23.65
CA LYS A 210 4.00 -0.32 -25.07
C LYS A 210 4.78 -1.59 -25.46
N ALA A 211 4.41 -2.20 -26.58
CA ALA A 211 5.06 -3.42 -27.06
C ALA A 211 6.58 -3.23 -27.22
N GLY A 212 7.35 -4.23 -26.76
CA GLY A 212 8.82 -4.23 -26.79
C GLY A 212 9.50 -3.53 -25.61
N GLU A 213 8.74 -2.86 -24.74
CA GLU A 213 9.30 -2.27 -23.52
C GLU A 213 9.68 -3.32 -22.48
N THR A 214 10.66 -2.99 -21.66
CA THR A 214 11.12 -3.82 -20.54
C THR A 214 11.10 -3.00 -19.25
N GLY A 215 11.11 -3.67 -18.11
CA GLY A 215 11.03 -2.98 -16.82
C GLY A 215 9.60 -2.62 -16.44
N ALA A 216 9.46 -1.61 -15.58
CA ALA A 216 8.19 -1.25 -14.99
C ALA A 216 7.38 -0.30 -15.85
N MET A 217 6.10 -0.62 -16.04
CA MET A 217 5.12 0.30 -16.61
C MET A 217 4.79 1.43 -15.64
N LEU A 218 4.52 1.10 -14.37
CA LEU A 218 4.32 2.07 -13.30
C LEU A 218 5.39 1.89 -12.22
N SER A 219 6.16 2.94 -11.96
CA SER A 219 7.22 2.93 -10.95
C SER A 219 7.08 4.10 -9.97
N MET A 220 7.74 4.00 -8.81
CA MET A 220 7.81 5.12 -7.87
C MET A 220 9.19 5.79 -7.88
N PRO A 221 9.24 7.13 -7.68
CA PRO A 221 10.50 7.84 -7.49
C PRO A 221 11.12 7.48 -6.12
N PRO A 222 12.41 7.82 -5.91
CA PRO A 222 12.97 7.84 -4.56
C PRO A 222 12.17 8.75 -3.62
N GLY A 223 12.21 8.43 -2.33
CA GLY A 223 11.46 9.12 -1.29
C GLY A 223 10.07 8.53 -1.04
N PRO A 224 9.30 9.13 -0.11
CA PRO A 224 7.98 8.62 0.26
C PRO A 224 6.94 8.99 -0.79
N VAL A 225 6.14 8.03 -1.24
CA VAL A 225 4.89 8.23 -1.97
C VAL A 225 3.74 7.97 -1.00
N ILE A 226 2.88 8.96 -0.82
CA ILE A 226 1.82 8.94 0.20
C ILE A 226 0.47 9.16 -0.48
N ASP A 227 -0.57 8.48 0.02
CA ASP A 227 -1.97 8.61 -0.44
C ASP A 227 -2.13 8.42 -1.95
N LEU A 228 -1.43 7.43 -2.50
CA LEU A 228 -1.68 6.94 -3.86
C LEU A 228 -3.04 6.24 -3.87
N ARG A 229 -3.90 6.64 -4.80
CA ARG A 229 -5.18 5.97 -5.08
C ARG A 229 -5.29 5.66 -6.55
N ILE A 230 -5.43 4.39 -6.89
CA ILE A 230 -5.69 3.93 -8.25
C ILE A 230 -6.99 3.13 -8.24
N SER A 231 -7.97 3.52 -9.06
CA SER A 231 -9.23 2.79 -9.15
C SER A 231 -9.79 2.62 -10.56
N ASP A 232 -10.67 1.63 -10.70
CA ASP A 232 -11.60 1.49 -11.83
C ASP A 232 -10.95 1.45 -13.23
N LEU A 233 -9.82 0.75 -13.39
CA LEU A 233 -9.13 0.64 -14.68
C LEU A 233 -8.41 -0.70 -14.88
N TYR A 234 -8.06 -1.00 -16.13
CA TYR A 234 -7.12 -2.05 -16.50
C TYR A 234 -5.70 -1.50 -16.62
N ILE A 235 -4.74 -2.26 -16.09
CA ILE A 235 -3.30 -2.11 -16.34
C ILE A 235 -2.86 -3.37 -17.08
N TRP A 236 -2.36 -3.21 -18.30
CA TRP A 236 -2.24 -4.31 -19.24
C TRP A 236 -0.81 -4.38 -19.80
N GLY A 237 -0.14 -5.52 -19.64
CA GLY A 237 1.16 -5.80 -20.25
C GLY A 237 1.01 -6.30 -21.68
N ASN A 238 2.11 -6.45 -22.40
CA ASN A 238 2.05 -7.00 -23.76
C ASN A 238 2.25 -8.51 -23.70
N ASP A 239 1.22 -9.28 -24.06
CA ASP A 239 1.27 -10.75 -24.16
C ASP A 239 2.66 -11.28 -24.57
N GLU A 240 3.23 -12.16 -23.74
CA GLU A 240 4.59 -12.72 -23.92
C GLU A 240 5.75 -11.72 -23.73
N GLY A 241 5.51 -10.61 -23.04
CA GLY A 241 6.53 -9.63 -22.69
C GLY A 241 7.73 -10.23 -21.95
N ALA A 242 8.83 -9.50 -21.93
CA ALA A 242 10.06 -9.93 -21.27
C ALA A 242 9.79 -10.31 -19.80
N ALA A 243 10.56 -11.26 -19.26
CA ALA A 243 10.48 -11.65 -17.85
C ALA A 243 10.69 -10.47 -16.87
N THR A 244 11.23 -9.35 -17.36
CA THR A 244 11.47 -8.10 -16.65
C THR A 244 10.36 -7.07 -16.84
N GLU A 245 9.31 -7.38 -17.60
CA GLU A 245 8.15 -6.51 -17.78
C GLU A 245 7.27 -6.57 -16.53
N HIS A 246 7.25 -5.48 -15.77
CA HIS A 246 6.51 -5.34 -14.54
C HIS A 246 5.34 -4.37 -14.73
N GLY A 247 4.18 -4.68 -14.14
CA GLY A 247 3.06 -3.76 -14.15
C GLY A 247 3.29 -2.61 -13.18
N LEU A 248 3.07 -2.87 -11.90
CA LEU A 248 3.30 -1.94 -10.81
C LEU A 248 4.55 -2.38 -10.03
N TYR A 249 5.65 -1.64 -10.17
CA TYR A 249 6.91 -1.89 -9.46
C TYR A 249 7.24 -0.74 -8.51
N LEU A 250 6.91 -0.94 -7.23
CA LEU A 250 7.08 0.07 -6.20
C LEU A 250 8.30 -0.32 -5.38
N HIS A 251 9.42 0.33 -5.65
CA HIS A 251 10.66 0.12 -4.92
C HIS A 251 10.93 1.28 -3.97
N ALA A 252 10.79 1.01 -2.67
CA ALA A 252 11.09 1.95 -1.62
C ALA A 252 12.59 2.26 -1.59
N ARG A 253 12.93 3.52 -1.83
CA ARG A 253 14.31 4.03 -1.82
C ARG A 253 14.36 5.38 -1.11
N PRO A 254 15.46 5.72 -0.42
CA PRO A 254 15.62 7.02 0.20
C PRO A 254 15.77 8.12 -0.87
N ASP A 255 15.31 9.33 -0.55
CA ASP A 255 15.56 10.53 -1.36
C ASP A 255 16.81 11.27 -0.85
N GLY A 256 17.94 11.07 -1.52
CA GLY A 256 19.22 11.71 -1.17
C GLY A 256 19.72 11.31 0.23
N ALA A 257 20.02 12.31 1.06
CA ALA A 257 20.44 12.11 2.45
C ALA A 257 19.27 11.81 3.42
N GLY A 258 18.03 11.82 2.92
CA GLY A 258 16.85 11.48 3.70
C GLY A 258 16.81 9.99 4.02
N ILE A 259 16.34 9.64 5.22
CA ILE A 259 16.14 8.25 5.64
C ILE A 259 14.80 7.65 5.19
N ASN A 260 13.89 8.48 4.69
CA ASN A 260 12.49 8.11 4.44
C ASN A 260 12.22 7.76 2.97
N GLY A 261 11.53 6.64 2.74
CA GLY A 261 11.12 6.15 1.43
C GLY A 261 9.88 5.25 1.50
N GLY A 262 9.43 4.79 0.33
CA GLY A 262 8.37 3.77 0.23
C GLY A 262 6.95 4.32 0.08
N LEU A 263 5.98 3.41 0.18
CA LEU A 263 4.58 3.68 -0.14
C LEU A 263 3.76 3.68 1.13
N TRP A 264 2.98 4.73 1.35
CA TRP A 264 2.30 4.96 2.61
C TRP A 264 0.82 5.28 2.38
N SER A 265 -0.05 4.72 3.21
CA SER A 265 -1.47 5.08 3.29
C SER A 265 -2.17 5.07 1.93
N SER A 266 -1.94 4.02 1.13
CA SER A 266 -2.31 3.98 -0.28
C SER A 266 -3.29 2.85 -0.58
N VAL A 267 -4.10 3.04 -1.63
CA VAL A 267 -5.22 2.15 -1.98
C VAL A 267 -5.20 1.81 -3.47
N LEU A 268 -5.31 0.51 -3.77
CA LEU A 268 -5.69 0.01 -5.08
C LEU A 268 -7.10 -0.55 -4.98
N ASP A 269 -8.03 -0.04 -5.79
CA ASP A 269 -9.45 -0.36 -5.65
C ASP A 269 -10.09 -0.70 -6.99
N ASN A 270 -10.62 -1.92 -7.15
CA ASN A 270 -11.28 -2.34 -8.37
C ASN A 270 -10.38 -2.25 -9.62
N VAL A 271 -9.09 -2.58 -9.46
CA VAL A 271 -8.07 -2.53 -10.53
C VAL A 271 -7.79 -3.93 -11.07
N ASN A 272 -7.60 -4.04 -12.39
CA ASN A 272 -7.29 -5.31 -13.04
C ASN A 272 -5.93 -5.27 -13.74
N PHE A 273 -5.05 -6.23 -13.42
CA PHE A 273 -3.75 -6.40 -14.06
C PHE A 273 -3.75 -7.63 -14.95
N ARG A 274 -3.22 -7.51 -16.18
CA ARG A 274 -3.11 -8.66 -17.09
C ARG A 274 -1.79 -8.69 -17.84
N LYS A 275 -1.33 -9.90 -18.16
CA LYS A 275 -0.38 -10.18 -19.26
C LYS A 275 1.02 -9.55 -19.11
N PHE A 276 1.48 -9.34 -17.89
CA PHE A 276 2.88 -8.97 -17.63
C PHE A 276 3.77 -10.22 -17.62
N GLY A 277 4.85 -10.19 -18.42
CA GLY A 277 5.84 -11.28 -18.48
C GLY A 277 6.60 -11.49 -17.16
N GLY A 278 6.80 -10.43 -16.39
CA GLY A 278 7.36 -10.46 -15.04
C GLY A 278 6.30 -10.39 -13.95
N LYS A 279 6.58 -9.60 -12.90
CA LYS A 279 5.69 -9.37 -11.76
C LYS A 279 4.64 -8.31 -12.10
N SER A 280 3.36 -8.68 -12.06
CA SER A 280 2.25 -7.75 -12.32
C SER A 280 2.17 -6.66 -11.24
N ILE A 281 2.28 -7.06 -9.97
CA ILE A 281 2.44 -6.15 -8.83
C ILE A 281 3.67 -6.59 -8.03
N TRP A 282 4.58 -5.66 -7.77
CA TRP A 282 5.73 -5.86 -6.90
C TRP A 282 5.88 -4.72 -5.92
N LEU A 283 5.61 -5.01 -4.65
CA LEU A 283 5.90 -4.15 -3.51
C LEU A 283 7.29 -4.53 -2.98
N ARG A 284 8.30 -3.72 -3.30
CA ARG A 284 9.69 -3.95 -2.92
C ARG A 284 10.09 -2.91 -1.87
N GLY A 285 9.90 -3.28 -0.61
CA GLY A 285 10.49 -2.53 0.50
C GLY A 285 12.01 -2.60 0.44
N ASP A 286 12.69 -1.64 1.05
CA ASP A 286 14.15 -1.67 1.11
C ASP A 286 14.64 -2.92 1.87
N ALA A 287 15.74 -3.49 1.39
CA ALA A 287 16.38 -4.67 1.96
C ALA A 287 17.71 -4.35 2.67
N SER A 288 18.12 -3.08 2.77
CA SER A 288 19.33 -2.71 3.48
C SER A 288 19.09 -2.63 4.99
N PRO A 289 19.90 -3.29 5.83
CA PRO A 289 19.81 -3.11 7.28
C PRO A 289 20.21 -1.70 7.72
N ASP A 290 20.99 -0.98 6.91
CA ASP A 290 21.59 0.31 7.26
C ASP A 290 20.72 1.52 6.87
N VAL A 291 19.63 1.31 6.12
CA VAL A 291 18.70 2.38 5.71
C VAL A 291 17.45 2.33 6.58
N ALA A 292 17.29 3.31 7.45
CA ALA A 292 16.34 3.22 8.55
C ALA A 292 14.85 3.19 8.13
N ASP A 293 14.40 3.94 7.11
CA ASP A 293 12.95 4.21 6.97
C ASP A 293 12.43 4.13 5.52
N CYS A 294 12.70 3.03 4.81
CA CYS A 294 12.12 2.79 3.48
C CYS A 294 11.13 1.60 3.41
N PRO A 295 10.07 1.54 4.24
CA PRO A 295 9.07 0.50 4.15
C PRO A 295 7.87 0.88 3.24
N HIS A 296 7.11 -0.13 2.84
CA HIS A 296 5.72 0.06 2.41
C HIS A 296 4.78 -0.21 3.58
N GLN A 297 3.88 0.71 3.93
CA GLN A 297 2.98 0.56 5.08
C GLN A 297 1.58 1.16 4.86
N PHE A 298 0.60 0.59 5.56
CA PHE A 298 -0.80 1.04 5.54
C PHE A 298 -1.41 0.95 4.14
N LEU A 299 -1.30 -0.22 3.52
CA LEU A 299 -1.77 -0.44 2.15
C LEU A 299 -3.06 -1.25 2.14
N THR A 300 -3.99 -0.87 1.27
CA THR A 300 -5.23 -1.63 1.03
C THR A 300 -5.34 -1.98 -0.44
N LEU A 301 -5.52 -3.27 -0.74
CA LEU A 301 -5.82 -3.77 -2.06
C LEU A 301 -7.23 -4.36 -2.01
N ARG A 302 -8.19 -3.67 -2.63
CA ARG A 302 -9.61 -4.04 -2.63
C ARG A 302 -10.07 -4.35 -4.04
N ASP A 303 -10.76 -5.49 -4.22
CA ASP A 303 -11.31 -5.91 -5.51
C ASP A 303 -10.26 -5.93 -6.65
N VAL A 304 -9.00 -6.22 -6.29
CA VAL A 304 -7.88 -6.27 -7.23
C VAL A 304 -7.83 -7.66 -7.87
N SER A 305 -7.85 -7.70 -9.20
CA SER A 305 -7.73 -8.95 -9.95
C SER A 305 -6.47 -8.94 -10.80
N VAL A 306 -5.64 -9.97 -10.69
CA VAL A 306 -4.39 -10.08 -11.41
C VAL A 306 -4.33 -11.40 -12.15
N PHE A 307 -4.11 -11.31 -13.45
CA PHE A 307 -4.02 -12.44 -14.36
C PHE A 307 -2.65 -12.45 -15.03
N ARG A 308 -1.74 -13.23 -14.47
CA ARG A 308 -0.35 -13.28 -14.94
C ARG A 308 -0.20 -14.09 -16.22
N ALA A 309 0.91 -13.87 -16.93
CA ALA A 309 1.32 -14.71 -18.05
C ALA A 309 1.69 -16.13 -17.58
N ARG A 310 1.52 -17.13 -18.45
CA ARG A 310 1.85 -18.54 -18.17
C ARG A 310 3.36 -18.82 -18.22
N SER A 311 4.11 -18.17 -17.34
CA SER A 311 5.57 -18.30 -17.22
C SER A 311 5.97 -18.52 -15.77
N ALA A 312 7.08 -19.23 -15.55
CA ALA A 312 7.67 -19.41 -14.22
C ALA A 312 8.24 -18.09 -13.66
N ALA A 313 8.65 -17.16 -14.53
CA ALA A 313 9.15 -15.85 -14.14
C ALA A 313 8.01 -14.85 -13.83
N SER A 314 6.81 -15.12 -14.32
CA SER A 314 5.67 -14.24 -14.12
C SER A 314 5.00 -14.50 -12.76
N ARG A 315 4.61 -13.43 -12.06
CA ARG A 315 3.82 -13.50 -10.83
C ARG A 315 2.65 -12.54 -10.88
N CYS A 316 1.60 -12.89 -10.15
CA CYS A 316 0.52 -11.97 -9.90
C CYS A 316 0.96 -10.92 -8.87
N LEU A 317 1.57 -11.36 -7.76
CA LEU A 317 2.00 -10.50 -6.67
C LEU A 317 3.35 -10.94 -6.10
N SER A 318 4.25 -9.98 -5.93
CA SER A 318 5.50 -10.11 -5.20
C SER A 318 5.57 -9.07 -4.09
N VAL A 319 5.85 -9.49 -2.87
CA VAL A 319 6.05 -8.63 -1.70
C VAL A 319 7.40 -8.97 -1.07
N THR A 320 8.36 -8.04 -1.13
CA THR A 320 9.74 -8.30 -0.68
C THR A 320 10.29 -7.20 0.21
N GLY A 321 11.19 -7.56 1.11
CA GLY A 321 11.87 -6.60 2.00
C GLY A 321 10.93 -6.03 3.07
N LYS A 322 11.18 -4.78 3.49
CA LYS A 322 10.38 -4.09 4.53
C LYS A 322 8.97 -3.71 4.02
N VAL A 323 8.03 -4.65 4.04
CA VAL A 323 6.61 -4.37 3.70
C VAL A 323 5.71 -4.77 4.86
N GLY A 324 4.99 -3.79 5.40
CA GLY A 324 4.20 -3.92 6.61
C GLY A 324 2.73 -3.55 6.40
N GLN A 325 1.83 -4.12 7.21
CA GLN A 325 0.46 -3.59 7.39
C GLN A 325 -0.31 -3.45 6.05
N VAL A 326 -0.39 -4.57 5.32
CA VAL A 326 -1.09 -4.66 4.02
C VAL A 326 -2.34 -5.51 4.17
N TYR A 327 -3.45 -5.01 3.67
CA TYR A 327 -4.76 -5.65 3.75
C TYR A 327 -5.30 -5.94 2.35
N PHE A 328 -5.78 -7.17 2.15
CA PHE A 328 -6.48 -7.59 0.93
C PHE A 328 -7.97 -7.80 1.25
N GLU A 329 -8.83 -7.09 0.51
CA GLU A 329 -10.25 -7.02 0.78
C GLU A 329 -11.10 -7.23 -0.48
N GLY A 330 -12.39 -7.52 -0.28
CA GLY A 330 -13.34 -7.73 -1.37
C GLY A 330 -13.07 -9.01 -2.18
N ALA A 331 -13.34 -8.94 -3.47
CA ALA A 331 -13.20 -10.03 -4.44
C ALA A 331 -11.82 -10.02 -5.13
N CYS A 332 -10.75 -10.02 -4.33
CA CYS A 332 -9.39 -10.13 -4.89
C CYS A 332 -9.19 -11.48 -5.58
N GLN A 333 -8.50 -11.48 -6.73
CA GLN A 333 -8.23 -12.68 -7.53
C GLN A 333 -6.79 -12.67 -8.06
N PHE A 334 -6.07 -13.78 -7.90
CA PHE A 334 -4.71 -13.96 -8.39
C PHE A 334 -4.63 -15.27 -9.19
N ASP A 335 -4.54 -15.16 -10.51
CA ASP A 335 -4.78 -16.28 -11.42
C ASP A 335 -3.86 -16.22 -12.65
N CYS A 336 -3.87 -17.27 -13.47
CA CYS A 336 -3.21 -17.38 -14.76
C CYS A 336 -4.24 -17.77 -15.84
N LEU A 337 -4.55 -16.85 -16.77
CA LEU A 337 -5.65 -16.99 -17.73
C LEU A 337 -5.53 -18.16 -18.71
N ASP A 338 -4.31 -18.64 -18.98
CA ASP A 338 -4.04 -19.62 -20.06
C ASP A 338 -3.67 -21.01 -19.53
N ALA A 339 -3.93 -21.24 -18.24
CA ALA A 339 -3.51 -22.45 -17.53
C ALA A 339 -4.61 -23.52 -17.43
N GLU A 340 -5.69 -23.42 -18.23
CA GLU A 340 -6.75 -24.45 -18.31
C GLU A 340 -6.22 -25.85 -18.67
N THR A 341 -5.00 -25.96 -19.19
CA THR A 341 -4.33 -27.22 -19.49
C THR A 341 -3.08 -27.41 -18.64
N LEU A 342 -2.93 -28.61 -18.07
CA LEU A 342 -1.69 -29.03 -17.40
C LEU A 342 -0.49 -29.00 -18.39
N PRO A 343 0.75 -28.74 -17.93
CA PRO A 343 1.13 -28.49 -16.54
C PRO A 343 0.90 -27.03 -16.10
N TYR A 344 0.48 -26.86 -14.85
CA TYR A 344 0.50 -25.55 -14.20
C TYR A 344 1.96 -25.12 -13.97
N LEU A 345 2.29 -23.86 -14.27
CA LEU A 345 3.65 -23.30 -14.15
C LEU A 345 3.66 -22.09 -13.22
N GLY A 346 4.75 -21.90 -12.50
CA GLY A 346 5.02 -20.68 -11.72
C GLY A 346 4.25 -20.55 -10.40
N THR A 347 4.51 -19.45 -9.71
CA THR A 347 3.94 -19.09 -8.41
C THR A 347 3.08 -17.83 -8.56
N ASN A 348 1.84 -17.83 -8.08
CA ASN A 348 0.98 -16.63 -8.20
C ASN A 348 1.42 -15.53 -7.24
N VAL A 349 1.60 -15.87 -5.96
CA VAL A 349 1.93 -14.93 -4.90
C VAL A 349 3.20 -15.35 -4.18
N CYS A 350 4.17 -14.45 -4.11
CA CYS A 350 5.38 -14.63 -3.30
C CYS A 350 5.50 -13.48 -2.30
N MET A 351 5.60 -13.82 -1.02
CA MET A 351 5.89 -12.87 0.05
C MET A 351 7.13 -13.35 0.79
N SER A 352 8.23 -12.62 0.66
CA SER A 352 9.53 -13.12 1.09
C SER A 352 10.46 -12.02 1.58
N ARG A 353 11.58 -12.39 2.20
CA ARG A 353 12.78 -11.53 2.13
C ARG A 353 13.10 -11.16 0.68
N GLU A 354 13.93 -10.15 0.49
CA GLU A 354 14.46 -9.86 -0.84
C GLU A 354 15.60 -10.82 -1.20
N PHE A 355 15.64 -11.27 -2.45
CA PHE A 355 16.65 -12.18 -2.98
C PHE A 355 17.43 -11.54 -4.12
N THR A 356 18.66 -12.00 -4.39
CA THR A 356 19.51 -11.48 -5.47
C THR A 356 18.84 -11.53 -6.85
N ASN A 357 17.90 -12.45 -7.04
CA ASN A 357 17.15 -12.62 -8.30
C ASN A 357 15.73 -12.04 -8.24
N GLY A 358 15.39 -11.30 -7.18
CA GLY A 358 14.06 -10.72 -6.96
C GLY A 358 13.41 -11.25 -5.69
N ASP A 359 12.72 -12.39 -5.79
CA ASP A 359 11.98 -13.01 -4.68
C ASP A 359 12.41 -14.47 -4.43
N ALA A 360 11.89 -15.09 -3.37
CA ALA A 360 12.26 -16.45 -3.00
C ALA A 360 11.91 -17.50 -4.08
N ALA A 361 10.91 -17.23 -4.93
CA ALA A 361 10.54 -18.14 -6.03
C ALA A 361 11.50 -18.03 -7.23
N ASP A 362 12.25 -16.93 -7.37
CA ASP A 362 13.33 -16.77 -8.36
C ASP A 362 14.65 -17.45 -7.91
N GLY A 363 14.69 -17.95 -6.67
CA GLY A 363 15.88 -18.53 -6.06
C GLY A 363 16.98 -17.49 -5.77
N GLY A 364 18.20 -17.97 -5.60
CA GLY A 364 19.34 -17.16 -5.17
C GLY A 364 19.47 -17.07 -3.64
N SER A 365 20.32 -16.16 -3.19
CA SER A 365 20.55 -15.92 -1.76
C SER A 365 19.71 -14.73 -1.28
N PRO A 366 19.22 -14.74 -0.02
CA PRO A 366 18.58 -13.57 0.55
C PRO A 366 19.61 -12.42 0.64
N VAL A 367 19.19 -11.22 0.26
CA VAL A 367 20.00 -9.99 0.35
C VAL A 367 20.15 -9.55 1.80
N SER A 368 19.12 -9.75 2.61
CA SER A 368 19.12 -9.53 4.05
C SER A 368 18.01 -10.34 4.74
N ASP A 369 17.95 -10.23 6.06
CA ASP A 369 16.91 -10.88 6.88
C ASP A 369 15.62 -10.05 7.02
N LEU A 370 15.58 -8.87 6.40
CA LEU A 370 14.42 -8.00 6.40
C LEU A 370 13.31 -8.61 5.55
N SER A 371 12.11 -8.71 6.15
CA SER A 371 10.99 -9.46 5.60
C SER A 371 9.67 -8.71 5.77
N PRO A 372 8.64 -9.09 5.00
CA PRO A 372 7.30 -8.56 5.17
C PRO A 372 6.72 -8.91 6.54
N TYR A 373 5.85 -8.08 7.08
CA TYR A 373 5.23 -8.30 8.38
C TYR A 373 3.79 -7.77 8.41
N SER A 374 2.92 -8.37 9.23
CA SER A 374 1.53 -7.94 9.37
C SER A 374 0.79 -7.84 8.03
N ILE A 375 0.84 -8.92 7.24
CA ILE A 375 0.11 -9.04 5.97
C ILE A 375 -1.16 -9.87 6.18
N ARG A 376 -2.33 -9.29 5.91
CA ARG A 376 -3.62 -9.99 5.96
C ARG A 376 -4.15 -10.22 4.55
N PHE A 377 -4.13 -11.48 4.12
CA PHE A 377 -4.44 -11.89 2.77
C PHE A 377 -5.73 -12.70 2.70
N LYS A 378 -6.66 -12.23 1.87
CA LYS A 378 -7.90 -12.91 1.52
C LYS A 378 -8.17 -12.75 0.03
N ALA A 379 -8.15 -13.85 -0.71
CA ALA A 379 -8.37 -13.82 -2.15
C ALA A 379 -8.79 -15.18 -2.73
N THR A 380 -9.18 -15.18 -4.00
CA THR A 380 -9.18 -16.39 -4.84
C THR A 380 -7.81 -16.53 -5.51
N VAL A 381 -7.19 -17.70 -5.44
CA VAL A 381 -5.89 -17.99 -6.06
C VAL A 381 -5.97 -19.27 -6.89
N GLN A 382 -5.70 -19.19 -8.19
CA GLN A 382 -6.00 -20.27 -9.14
C GLN A 382 -4.91 -20.53 -10.18
N ASN A 383 -4.93 -21.75 -10.75
CA ASN A 383 -4.20 -22.15 -11.96
C ASN A 383 -2.68 -21.87 -11.91
N ALA A 384 -1.99 -22.49 -10.95
CA ALA A 384 -0.54 -22.31 -10.74
C ALA A 384 0.15 -23.56 -10.20
N ALA A 385 1.48 -23.64 -10.34
CA ALA A 385 2.23 -24.70 -9.67
C ALA A 385 2.19 -24.48 -8.15
N LEU A 386 2.34 -23.23 -7.70
CA LEU A 386 2.19 -22.85 -6.30
C LEU A 386 1.30 -21.62 -6.18
N ALA A 387 0.33 -21.66 -5.26
CA ALA A 387 -0.54 -20.52 -5.02
C ALA A 387 0.21 -19.41 -4.27
N ILE A 388 0.74 -19.73 -3.09
CA ILE A 388 1.40 -18.76 -2.20
C ILE A 388 2.70 -19.35 -1.64
N LEU A 389 3.82 -18.62 -1.82
CA LEU A 389 5.08 -18.84 -1.12
C LEU A 389 5.28 -17.78 -0.04
N LEU A 390 5.56 -18.20 1.19
CA LEU A 390 5.84 -17.36 2.34
C LEU A 390 7.25 -17.67 2.88
N ASP A 391 8.17 -16.72 2.81
CA ASP A 391 9.54 -16.86 3.32
C ASP A 391 9.87 -15.75 4.32
N ARG A 392 9.92 -16.11 5.61
CA ARG A 392 10.17 -15.21 6.75
C ARG A 392 9.22 -14.01 6.82
N GLY A 393 8.71 -13.72 8.01
CA GLY A 393 7.74 -12.63 8.19
C GLY A 393 6.52 -13.05 8.97
N ASP A 394 5.49 -12.21 8.95
CA ASP A 394 4.22 -12.44 9.66
C ASP A 394 3.03 -12.32 8.71
N PHE A 395 2.29 -13.41 8.55
CA PHE A 395 1.27 -13.59 7.51
C PHE A 395 -0.02 -14.21 8.06
N GLU A 396 -1.15 -13.67 7.65
CA GLU A 396 -2.48 -14.22 7.92
C GLU A 396 -3.18 -14.50 6.60
N ILE A 397 -3.42 -15.78 6.29
CA ILE A 397 -4.15 -16.27 5.13
C ILE A 397 -5.48 -16.85 5.61
N ASP A 398 -6.53 -16.05 5.55
CA ASP A 398 -7.84 -16.41 6.09
C ASP A 398 -8.97 -16.25 5.07
N GLY A 399 -9.86 -17.25 5.01
CA GLY A 399 -11.07 -17.18 4.18
C GLY A 399 -10.80 -17.11 2.67
N SER A 400 -9.68 -17.66 2.20
CA SER A 400 -9.30 -17.68 0.78
C SER A 400 -9.82 -18.93 0.05
N TYR A 401 -9.90 -18.83 -1.28
CA TYR A 401 -10.30 -19.93 -2.17
C TYR A 401 -9.13 -20.31 -3.08
N PHE A 402 -8.76 -21.60 -3.09
CA PHE A 402 -7.64 -22.16 -3.84
C PHE A 402 -8.16 -23.22 -4.80
N GLU A 403 -7.82 -23.14 -6.08
CA GLU A 403 -8.26 -24.13 -7.07
C GLU A 403 -7.29 -24.34 -8.23
N ASN A 404 -7.22 -25.58 -8.72
CA ASN A 404 -6.36 -25.98 -9.84
C ASN A 404 -4.88 -25.69 -9.60
N LEU A 405 -4.33 -26.30 -8.54
CA LEU A 405 -2.97 -26.03 -8.04
C LEU A 405 -2.22 -27.32 -7.73
N TYR A 406 -0.90 -27.35 -7.96
CA TYR A 406 -0.04 -28.42 -7.42
C TYR A 406 0.27 -28.20 -5.93
N GLY A 407 0.48 -26.95 -5.53
CA GLY A 407 0.73 -26.54 -4.15
C GLY A 407 -0.17 -25.36 -3.76
N GLY A 408 -0.77 -25.42 -2.57
CA GLY A 408 -1.54 -24.31 -2.00
C GLY A 408 -0.62 -23.26 -1.37
N VAL A 409 -0.38 -23.38 -0.06
CA VAL A 409 0.45 -22.44 0.71
C VAL A 409 1.73 -23.12 1.18
N HIS A 410 2.90 -22.52 0.95
CA HIS A 410 4.19 -23.00 1.46
C HIS A 410 4.83 -21.93 2.34
N ALA A 411 4.88 -22.19 3.65
CA ALA A 411 5.61 -21.38 4.63
C ALA A 411 7.00 -21.95 4.90
N GLN A 412 8.03 -21.12 4.87
CA GLN A 412 9.41 -21.55 5.03
C GLN A 412 10.32 -20.57 5.78
N PHE A 413 11.46 -21.10 6.24
CA PHE A 413 12.64 -20.36 6.71
C PHE A 413 12.34 -19.23 7.72
N GLY A 414 11.54 -19.56 8.73
CA GLY A 414 11.18 -18.64 9.81
C GLY A 414 9.97 -17.75 9.50
N ALA A 415 9.16 -18.06 8.49
CA ALA A 415 7.83 -17.46 8.37
C ALA A 415 7.00 -17.78 9.63
N ASP A 416 6.30 -16.80 10.19
CA ASP A 416 5.18 -17.00 11.11
C ASP A 416 3.89 -16.81 10.31
N ALA A 417 3.16 -17.89 10.07
CA ALA A 417 1.99 -17.87 9.20
C ALA A 417 0.76 -18.45 9.91
N THR A 418 -0.39 -17.84 9.70
CA THR A 418 -1.70 -18.39 10.06
C THR A 418 -2.45 -18.72 8.77
N VAL A 419 -2.89 -19.97 8.60
CA VAL A 419 -3.60 -20.46 7.41
C VAL A 419 -4.90 -21.12 7.84
N THR A 420 -5.98 -20.32 7.88
CA THR A 420 -7.26 -20.73 8.48
C THR A 420 -8.46 -20.49 7.57
N ASN A 421 -9.51 -21.29 7.78
CA ASN A 421 -10.82 -21.10 7.13
C ASN A 421 -10.77 -21.03 5.59
N ASN A 422 -9.77 -21.64 4.97
CA ASN A 422 -9.60 -21.61 3.51
C ASN A 422 -10.30 -22.80 2.84
N ARG A 423 -10.64 -22.65 1.57
CA ARG A 423 -11.17 -23.74 0.74
C ARG A 423 -10.17 -24.12 -0.34
N PHE A 424 -9.81 -25.40 -0.40
CA PHE A 424 -8.97 -25.99 -1.42
C PHE A 424 -9.81 -26.92 -2.29
N ALA A 425 -10.11 -26.53 -3.52
CA ALA A 425 -10.93 -27.28 -4.46
C ALA A 425 -10.07 -27.74 -5.65
N ASN A 426 -9.83 -29.05 -5.80
CA ASN A 426 -8.89 -29.59 -6.81
C ASN A 426 -7.50 -28.90 -6.75
N ALA A 427 -7.11 -28.45 -5.56
CA ALA A 427 -5.81 -27.91 -5.24
C ALA A 427 -5.04 -28.98 -4.47
N ALA A 428 -3.71 -29.04 -4.64
CA ALA A 428 -2.83 -30.06 -4.09
C ALA A 428 -2.81 -31.41 -4.84
N ALA A 429 -2.97 -31.40 -6.17
CA ALA A 429 -2.94 -32.61 -6.99
C ALA A 429 -1.79 -32.56 -8.01
N ASN A 430 -0.73 -33.35 -7.78
CA ASN A 430 0.46 -33.43 -8.64
C ASN A 430 1.09 -34.84 -8.58
N GLY A 431 0.29 -35.89 -8.86
CA GLY A 431 0.80 -37.26 -8.94
C GLY A 431 1.47 -37.78 -7.66
N GLY A 432 0.97 -37.38 -6.48
CA GLY A 432 1.50 -37.74 -5.17
C GLY A 432 2.47 -36.72 -4.55
N ALA A 433 2.89 -35.71 -5.32
CA ALA A 433 3.76 -34.64 -4.84
C ALA A 433 3.01 -33.37 -4.38
N GLY A 434 1.72 -33.27 -4.68
CA GLY A 434 0.91 -32.10 -4.35
C GLY A 434 0.70 -31.89 -2.85
N PHE A 435 0.45 -30.64 -2.45
CA PHE A 435 0.19 -30.30 -1.04
C PHE A 435 -0.76 -29.11 -0.88
N GLY A 436 -1.61 -29.17 0.15
CA GLY A 436 -2.49 -28.06 0.55
C GLY A 436 -1.70 -26.98 1.26
N VAL A 437 -1.14 -27.33 2.41
CA VAL A 437 -0.28 -26.45 3.20
C VAL A 437 1.03 -27.15 3.54
N LYS A 438 2.15 -26.46 3.32
CA LYS A 438 3.50 -26.96 3.60
C LYS A 438 4.24 -26.05 4.56
N ASN A 439 4.87 -26.62 5.58
CA ASN A 439 5.75 -25.95 6.52
C ASN A 439 7.18 -26.49 6.36
N THR A 440 8.16 -25.62 6.07
CA THR A 440 9.58 -25.99 6.00
C THR A 440 10.41 -25.06 6.88
N SER A 441 10.71 -25.47 8.10
CA SER A 441 11.42 -24.61 9.07
C SER A 441 10.69 -23.29 9.36
N ALA A 442 9.36 -23.30 9.46
CA ALA A 442 8.52 -22.15 9.77
C ALA A 442 7.65 -22.37 11.02
N SER A 443 7.06 -21.29 11.53
CA SER A 443 5.97 -21.29 12.50
C SER A 443 4.65 -21.23 11.74
N LEU A 444 3.79 -22.23 11.93
CA LEU A 444 2.50 -22.33 11.26
C LEU A 444 1.38 -22.54 12.27
N ARG A 445 0.34 -21.72 12.18
CA ARG A 445 -0.97 -21.96 12.80
C ARG A 445 -1.95 -22.30 11.69
N ARG A 446 -2.72 -23.37 11.82
CA ARG A 446 -3.66 -23.81 10.77
C ARG A 446 -4.93 -24.40 11.35
N GLY A 447 -6.03 -24.30 10.63
CA GLY A 447 -7.29 -24.92 11.05
C GLY A 447 -8.50 -24.46 10.24
N GLY A 448 -9.57 -25.24 10.26
CA GLY A 448 -10.84 -24.87 9.62
C GLY A 448 -10.77 -24.86 8.09
N ASN A 449 -9.70 -25.42 7.51
CA ASN A 449 -9.56 -25.51 6.07
C ASN A 449 -10.43 -26.67 5.53
N ILE A 450 -11.00 -26.47 4.35
CA ILE A 450 -11.89 -27.43 3.68
C ILE A 450 -11.22 -27.92 2.40
N PHE A 451 -10.99 -29.22 2.29
CA PHE A 451 -10.42 -29.85 1.10
C PHE A 451 -11.49 -30.60 0.30
N VAL A 452 -11.64 -30.25 -0.97
CA VAL A 452 -12.63 -30.82 -1.88
C VAL A 452 -11.93 -31.32 -3.15
N GLY A 453 -12.25 -32.53 -3.58
CA GLY A 453 -11.66 -33.16 -4.77
C GLY A 453 -10.43 -34.02 -4.48
N GLY A 454 -9.65 -34.30 -5.52
CA GLY A 454 -8.41 -35.06 -5.40
C GLY A 454 -7.32 -34.24 -4.72
N VAL A 455 -6.77 -34.74 -3.61
CA VAL A 455 -5.71 -34.09 -2.84
C VAL A 455 -4.66 -35.13 -2.51
N ASP A 456 -3.40 -34.89 -2.91
CA ASP A 456 -2.27 -35.78 -2.60
C ASP A 456 -1.93 -35.72 -1.11
N LYS A 457 -1.71 -34.51 -0.58
CA LYS A 457 -1.38 -34.27 0.83
C LYS A 457 -2.09 -33.01 1.30
N ARG A 458 -2.79 -33.08 2.43
CA ARG A 458 -3.39 -31.87 3.03
C ARG A 458 -2.31 -31.01 3.67
N TYR A 459 -1.43 -31.66 4.43
CA TYR A 459 -0.41 -31.02 5.25
C TYR A 459 0.93 -31.73 5.14
N VAL A 460 1.99 -30.96 4.89
CA VAL A 460 3.36 -31.44 4.85
C VAL A 460 4.22 -30.56 5.73
N ALA A 461 4.88 -31.12 6.74
CA ALA A 461 5.86 -30.38 7.53
C ALA A 461 7.23 -31.06 7.46
N SER A 462 8.27 -30.23 7.34
CA SER A 462 9.67 -30.65 7.33
C SER A 462 10.45 -29.73 8.26
N ASN A 463 10.94 -30.29 9.37
CA ASN A 463 11.61 -29.55 10.45
C ASN A 463 10.82 -28.30 10.91
N PRO A 464 9.52 -28.41 11.25
CA PRO A 464 8.75 -27.24 11.69
C PRO A 464 9.40 -26.60 12.93
N VAL A 465 9.39 -25.26 12.99
CA VAL A 465 9.72 -24.50 14.20
C VAL A 465 8.52 -24.57 15.16
N ARG A 466 7.32 -24.36 14.60
CA ARG A 466 6.04 -24.45 15.29
C ARG A 466 4.97 -24.94 14.32
N ASP A 467 4.12 -25.87 14.74
CA ASP A 467 2.91 -26.28 14.00
C ASP A 467 1.77 -26.44 15.00
N VAL A 468 0.78 -25.55 14.90
CA VAL A 468 -0.37 -25.47 15.79
C VAL A 468 -1.65 -25.68 14.99
N VAL A 469 -2.47 -26.62 15.44
CA VAL A 469 -3.81 -26.84 14.89
C VAL A 469 -4.83 -26.09 15.75
N VAL A 470 -5.46 -25.07 15.17
CA VAL A 470 -6.40 -24.16 15.86
C VAL A 470 -7.84 -24.69 15.80
N SER A 471 -8.19 -25.45 14.76
CA SER A 471 -9.50 -26.09 14.58
C SER A 471 -9.40 -27.27 13.60
N ALA A 472 -10.39 -28.17 13.64
CA ALA A 472 -10.39 -29.36 12.79
C ALA A 472 -10.56 -28.98 11.30
N ASP A 473 -9.60 -29.39 10.47
CA ASP A 473 -9.74 -29.34 9.03
C ASP A 473 -10.67 -30.46 8.54
N SER A 474 -11.48 -30.19 7.51
CA SER A 474 -12.42 -31.17 6.94
C SER A 474 -12.05 -31.52 5.50
N GLY A 475 -12.43 -32.73 5.06
CA GLY A 475 -12.26 -33.16 3.68
C GLY A 475 -13.30 -34.20 3.28
N ALA A 476 -13.71 -34.19 2.02
CA ALA A 476 -14.66 -35.17 1.48
C ALA A 476 -14.09 -36.60 1.60
N SER A 477 -14.92 -37.55 2.03
CA SER A 477 -14.55 -38.97 2.17
C SER A 477 -14.29 -39.56 0.77
N GLY A 478 -13.05 -39.88 0.42
CA GLY A 478 -12.77 -40.53 -0.86
C GLY A 478 -11.30 -40.59 -1.30
N THR A 479 -10.43 -39.72 -0.78
CA THR A 479 -9.03 -39.66 -1.24
C THR A 479 -8.09 -39.43 -0.06
N ALA A 480 -7.12 -40.34 0.10
CA ALA A 480 -6.16 -40.35 1.20
C ALA A 480 -5.15 -39.18 1.09
N GLY A 481 -5.57 -37.98 1.48
CA GLY A 481 -4.66 -36.85 1.67
C GLY A 481 -3.89 -37.01 3.00
N ASN A 482 -2.85 -37.84 3.01
CA ASN A 482 -2.03 -38.07 4.21
C ASN A 482 -1.41 -36.76 4.71
N THR A 483 -1.43 -36.56 6.04
CA THR A 483 -0.65 -35.53 6.73
C THR A 483 0.70 -36.12 7.12
N THR A 484 1.81 -35.44 6.82
CA THR A 484 3.16 -35.94 7.14
C THR A 484 4.01 -34.89 7.85
N GLY A 485 4.80 -35.32 8.84
CA GLY A 485 5.81 -34.49 9.50
C GLY A 485 5.28 -33.37 10.41
N THR A 486 3.97 -33.32 10.64
CA THR A 486 3.31 -32.37 11.55
C THR A 486 3.41 -32.79 13.03
N MET A 487 4.13 -33.86 13.31
CA MET A 487 4.44 -34.33 14.66
C MET A 487 5.97 -34.34 14.81
N LEU A 488 6.45 -33.80 15.93
CA LEU A 488 7.86 -33.87 16.28
C LEU A 488 8.09 -35.15 17.09
N GLN A 489 9.00 -36.00 16.60
CA GLN A 489 9.44 -37.18 17.33
C GLN A 489 10.70 -36.85 18.12
N ILE A 490 10.63 -36.96 19.44
CA ILE A 490 11.69 -36.60 20.37
C ILE A 490 12.17 -37.87 21.06
N GLY A 491 13.48 -37.99 21.28
CA GLY A 491 14.03 -38.99 22.21
C GLY A 491 14.28 -38.36 23.58
N ASP A 492 14.04 -39.12 24.64
CA ASP A 492 14.54 -38.75 25.96
C ASP A 492 16.08 -38.62 25.92
N ASN A 493 16.59 -37.40 26.05
CA ASN A 493 18.01 -37.06 25.86
C ASN A 493 18.88 -37.31 27.11
N GLY A 494 18.30 -37.81 28.21
CA GLY A 494 19.05 -38.08 29.44
C GLY A 494 19.29 -36.87 30.35
N SER A 495 18.93 -35.65 29.94
CA SER A 495 19.17 -34.44 30.73
C SER A 495 17.95 -34.00 31.57
N GLY A 496 16.93 -34.85 31.69
CA GLY A 496 15.69 -34.54 32.42
C GLY A 496 14.81 -33.47 31.77
N GLY A 497 15.06 -33.13 30.50
CA GLY A 497 14.28 -32.15 29.75
C GLY A 497 13.95 -32.57 28.33
N ILE A 498 12.85 -32.04 27.79
CA ILE A 498 12.45 -32.22 26.39
C ILE A 498 12.26 -30.86 25.71
N ASP A 499 12.66 -30.74 24.43
CA ASP A 499 12.39 -29.55 23.62
C ASP A 499 11.27 -29.83 22.62
N ILE A 500 10.11 -29.26 22.90
CA ILE A 500 8.89 -29.44 22.12
C ILE A 500 8.71 -28.35 21.07
N LYS A 501 9.59 -27.33 21.08
CA LYS A 501 9.45 -26.11 20.28
C LYS A 501 8.04 -25.50 20.43
N GLY A 502 7.37 -25.19 19.32
CA GLY A 502 5.97 -24.74 19.32
C GLY A 502 4.95 -25.80 18.91
N MET A 503 5.26 -27.09 19.02
CA MET A 503 4.39 -28.16 18.49
C MET A 503 3.17 -28.44 19.38
N SER A 504 1.96 -28.48 18.80
CA SER A 504 0.75 -28.88 19.54
C SER A 504 0.63 -30.39 19.76
N LEU A 505 1.35 -31.20 18.96
CA LEU A 505 1.39 -32.66 19.10
C LEU A 505 2.83 -33.16 18.93
N ILE A 506 3.30 -33.94 19.91
CA ILE A 506 4.62 -34.57 19.89
C ILE A 506 4.52 -36.08 20.10
N LEU A 507 5.44 -36.81 19.48
CA LEU A 507 5.69 -38.22 19.76
C LEU A 507 6.95 -38.31 20.60
N LEU A 508 6.87 -38.89 21.79
CA LEU A 508 8.05 -39.04 22.65
C LEU A 508 8.44 -40.51 22.74
N ASN A 509 9.63 -40.81 22.23
CA ASN A 509 10.20 -42.15 22.27
C ASN A 509 10.59 -42.51 23.70
N GLY A 510 9.82 -43.42 24.31
CA GLY A 510 10.11 -43.94 25.64
C GLY A 510 11.23 -44.99 25.63
N LYS A 511 11.77 -45.27 26.81
CA LYS A 511 12.83 -46.27 27.04
C LYS A 511 12.37 -47.31 28.06
N ALA A 512 13.02 -48.48 28.08
CA ALA A 512 12.73 -49.49 29.11
C ALA A 512 12.98 -48.95 30.53
N THR A 513 14.04 -48.16 30.70
CA THR A 513 14.34 -47.40 31.91
C THR A 513 14.19 -45.91 31.62
N PRO A 514 13.06 -45.28 31.96
CA PRO A 514 12.80 -43.89 31.63
C PRO A 514 13.62 -42.94 32.51
N ASN A 515 14.15 -41.87 31.93
CA ASN A 515 14.57 -40.74 32.75
C ASN A 515 13.35 -39.97 33.23
N THR A 516 13.52 -39.27 34.34
CA THR A 516 12.49 -38.36 34.87
C THR A 516 12.58 -37.03 34.15
N ILE A 517 11.53 -36.67 33.43
CA ILE A 517 11.37 -35.37 32.79
C ILE A 517 10.80 -34.38 33.82
N THR A 518 11.52 -33.30 34.05
CA THR A 518 11.14 -32.18 34.92
C THR A 518 11.22 -30.84 34.20
N ASN A 519 11.65 -30.80 32.93
CA ASN A 519 11.71 -29.55 32.17
C ASN A 519 11.17 -29.72 30.74
N ILE A 520 10.34 -28.78 30.29
CA ILE A 520 9.81 -28.69 28.93
C ILE A 520 10.26 -27.35 28.34
N ILE A 521 11.20 -27.41 27.39
CA ILE A 521 11.63 -26.26 26.60
C ILE A 521 10.61 -26.08 25.47
N SER A 522 10.10 -24.86 25.32
CA SER A 522 8.97 -24.58 24.44
C SER A 522 8.95 -23.12 24.00
N THR A 523 8.41 -22.86 22.82
CA THR A 523 8.13 -21.51 22.29
C THR A 523 6.66 -21.13 22.39
N HIS A 524 5.86 -21.88 23.17
CA HIS A 524 4.45 -21.58 23.39
C HIS A 524 4.26 -20.37 24.32
N SER A 525 3.17 -19.63 24.10
CA SER A 525 2.70 -18.56 25.00
C SER A 525 1.78 -19.12 26.09
N SER A 526 1.66 -18.41 27.22
CA SER A 526 0.71 -18.75 28.29
C SER A 526 -0.70 -18.98 27.74
N GLY A 527 -1.41 -19.97 28.27
CA GLY A 527 -2.71 -20.46 27.80
C GLY A 527 -2.65 -21.49 26.66
N SER A 528 -1.49 -21.71 26.04
CA SER A 528 -1.36 -22.74 25.00
C SER A 528 -1.35 -24.14 25.60
N SER A 529 -1.76 -25.13 24.81
CA SER A 529 -1.63 -26.55 25.15
C SER A 529 -0.82 -27.32 24.12
N PHE A 530 -0.21 -28.42 24.58
CA PHE A 530 0.28 -29.46 23.68
C PHE A 530 -0.10 -30.83 24.23
N THR A 531 -0.24 -31.78 23.31
CA THR A 531 -0.44 -33.19 23.62
C THR A 531 0.83 -33.96 23.29
N LEU A 532 1.24 -34.83 24.19
CA LEU A 532 2.31 -35.80 23.97
C LEU A 532 1.70 -37.19 23.86
N ARG A 533 2.19 -37.98 22.91
CA ARG A 533 1.94 -39.42 22.84
C ARG A 533 3.25 -40.18 23.01
N VAL A 534 3.27 -41.14 23.94
CA VAL A 534 4.45 -41.98 24.17
C VAL A 534 4.53 -43.06 23.08
N THR A 535 5.69 -43.15 22.43
CA THR A 535 5.99 -44.15 21.39
C THR A 535 7.07 -45.10 21.87
N GLY A 536 6.69 -46.35 22.16
CA GLY A 536 7.62 -47.37 22.70
C GLY A 536 8.05 -47.11 24.15
N GLY A 537 8.44 -48.17 24.87
CA GLY A 537 8.97 -48.10 26.23
C GLY A 537 8.06 -47.38 27.25
N PHE A 538 8.69 -46.65 28.17
CA PHE A 538 8.04 -45.82 29.18
C PHE A 538 8.63 -44.40 29.18
N VAL A 539 7.87 -43.44 29.68
CA VAL A 539 8.29 -42.06 29.96
C VAL A 539 7.84 -41.69 31.37
N ARG A 540 8.70 -41.01 32.14
CA ARG A 540 8.34 -40.54 33.48
C ARG A 540 8.32 -39.02 33.53
N PHE A 541 7.20 -38.43 33.95
CA PHE A 541 7.11 -37.03 34.33
C PHE A 541 7.13 -36.89 35.86
N SER A 542 7.71 -35.82 36.38
CA SER A 542 7.65 -35.49 37.81
C SER A 542 7.60 -33.99 38.01
N SER A 543 7.15 -33.57 39.19
CA SER A 543 7.24 -32.18 39.62
C SER A 543 8.72 -31.77 39.70
N GLY A 544 9.04 -30.56 39.25
CA GLY A 544 10.39 -30.01 39.19
C GLY A 544 10.56 -29.13 37.96
N GLY A 545 11.66 -28.35 37.90
CA GLY A 545 11.94 -27.45 36.78
C GLY A 545 10.76 -26.52 36.49
N ASN A 546 10.16 -26.67 35.30
CA ASN A 546 8.98 -25.92 34.87
C ASN A 546 7.72 -26.81 34.67
N ILE A 547 7.67 -28.00 35.28
CA ILE A 547 6.51 -28.89 35.23
C ILE A 547 5.85 -28.97 36.61
N ALA A 548 4.57 -28.61 36.66
CA ALA A 548 3.75 -28.66 37.86
C ALA A 548 2.87 -29.94 37.86
N MET A 549 3.47 -31.07 38.21
CA MET A 549 2.74 -32.33 38.41
C MET A 549 2.26 -32.45 39.87
N PRO A 550 1.07 -33.03 40.15
CA PRO A 550 0.66 -33.36 41.51
C PRO A 550 1.45 -34.55 42.10
N SER A 551 1.90 -35.46 41.25
CA SER A 551 2.76 -36.59 41.61
C SER A 551 3.53 -37.08 40.38
N SER A 552 4.61 -37.85 40.57
CA SER A 552 5.33 -38.45 39.44
C SER A 552 4.42 -39.41 38.68
N GLN A 553 4.38 -39.27 37.35
CA GLN A 553 3.56 -40.07 36.45
C GLN A 553 4.45 -40.88 35.51
N LEU A 554 4.25 -42.19 35.50
CA LEU A 554 4.89 -43.12 34.57
C LEU A 554 3.89 -43.46 33.46
N LEU A 555 4.25 -43.14 32.22
CA LEU A 555 3.41 -43.31 31.04
C LEU A 555 3.98 -44.43 30.16
N PRO A 556 3.26 -45.55 29.97
CA PRO A 556 3.65 -46.59 29.01
C PRO A 556 3.44 -46.15 27.56
N ALA A 557 4.02 -46.92 26.63
CA ALA A 557 3.77 -46.77 25.19
C ALA A 557 2.27 -46.74 24.88
N GLY A 558 1.85 -45.81 24.03
CA GLY A 558 0.45 -45.61 23.66
C GLY A 558 -0.30 -44.61 24.53
N SER A 559 0.21 -44.27 25.73
CA SER A 559 -0.39 -43.22 26.57
C SER A 559 -0.27 -41.84 25.94
N THR A 560 -1.23 -40.97 26.27
CA THR A 560 -1.18 -39.55 25.95
C THR A 560 -1.30 -38.69 27.21
N ILE A 561 -0.59 -37.57 27.25
CA ILE A 561 -0.72 -36.54 28.28
C ILE A 561 -0.84 -35.18 27.61
N THR A 562 -1.78 -34.36 28.07
CA THR A 562 -1.97 -32.98 27.60
C THR A 562 -1.51 -32.03 28.69
N PHE A 563 -0.67 -31.07 28.33
CA PHE A 563 -0.25 -29.98 29.21
C PHE A 563 -0.80 -28.65 28.73
N VAL A 564 -1.10 -27.75 29.67
CA VAL A 564 -1.38 -26.33 29.43
C VAL A 564 -0.28 -25.50 30.10
N LEU A 565 0.24 -24.50 29.39
CA LEU A 565 1.18 -23.55 29.97
C LEU A 565 0.41 -22.49 30.76
N SER A 566 0.61 -22.44 32.08
CA SER A 566 0.12 -21.38 32.95
C SER A 566 1.32 -20.61 33.50
N ASP A 567 1.41 -19.33 33.17
CA ASP A 567 2.54 -18.46 33.48
C ASP A 567 3.86 -19.01 32.93
N SER A 568 4.62 -19.72 33.77
CA SER A 568 5.91 -20.34 33.44
C SER A 568 5.92 -21.86 33.70
N TYR A 569 4.78 -22.46 34.06
CA TYR A 569 4.68 -23.87 34.41
C TYR A 569 3.75 -24.62 33.47
N TRP A 570 4.18 -25.83 33.08
CA TRP A 570 3.34 -26.79 32.37
C TRP A 570 2.53 -27.61 33.36
N MET A 571 1.21 -27.47 33.28
CA MET A 571 0.25 -28.17 34.13
C MET A 571 -0.43 -29.28 33.32
N PRO A 572 -0.45 -30.55 33.80
CA PRO A 572 -1.17 -31.61 33.13
C PRO A 572 -2.69 -31.36 33.27
N VAL A 573 -3.42 -31.42 32.16
CA VAL A 573 -4.89 -31.24 32.13
C VAL A 573 -5.64 -32.50 31.72
N GLY A 574 -4.93 -33.52 31.25
CA GLY A 574 -5.52 -34.82 30.92
C GLY A 574 -4.46 -35.89 30.67
N ILE A 575 -4.70 -37.09 31.17
CA ILE A 575 -3.88 -38.28 30.91
C ILE A 575 -4.80 -39.39 30.43
N VAL A 576 -4.45 -40.02 29.32
CA VAL A 576 -5.13 -41.21 28.80
C VAL A 576 -4.10 -42.32 28.70
N GLN A 577 -4.37 -43.43 29.37
CA GLN A 577 -3.55 -44.64 29.30
C GLN A 577 -4.28 -45.68 28.42
N PRO A 578 -3.53 -46.52 27.69
CA PRO A 578 -4.10 -47.57 26.84
C PRO A 578 -4.83 -48.65 27.65
#